data_AF-A0AAW1RQ14-F1
#
_entry.id   AF-A0AAW1RQ14-F1
#
_cell.length_a   1.000
_cell.length_b   1.000
_cell.length_c   1.000
_cell.angle_alpha   90.00
_cell.angle_beta   90.00
_cell.angle_gamma   90.00
#
_symmetry.space_group_name_H-M   'P 1'
#
loop_
_entity.id
_entity.type
_entity.pdbx_description
1 polymer ?
#
loop_
_entity_poly.entity_id
_entity_poly.type
_entity_poly.pdbx_seq_one_letter_code
_entity_poly.pdbx_strand_id
1 'polypeptide(L)'
;MAGAWLELFKQRDVSFLCVSLERAAVYAAPSARQPGSAVLSRFSEIWSFAAVGAPSRGFAAAASALGRAASRCQPGSQMLPLSRQYCSATGYVAQTGLTAGMTPGARRAVASWLGLSAGWVFAMVVLGGVTRLTRSGLSMTDWRFTGEKWPSNQAEWDAEFGQYKASPEFQRINRGMSLSEFKFIYGMEYAHRMWGRALGLIFLAPALFFTARGWITRPLGTRLGILFAAGGCQGLVGWWMVKSGLEEPTGQYETPRVSPYRLAAHLTTAFLIYSGLLWTGLSVAFPQIANAAASAAPASSAAAMAAKQLRTWMLPLTGILGVTALSGAFVAGLQAGHAYNDFPLMNGKWFPEDYWQHPGWKNALESSAAVQLHHRLLAATTLTAVTLTAIRFAGMPLPKAPRQLLKGVVALTAAQVALGISTLMLNVPVSLGSLHQANAMALLSLAISSLFVLRPAAGLRQSAAAAVSSLPVQVQQSIAKGSMRPVGA
;
A
#
# COMPACT_ATOMS: atom_id res chain seq x y z
N MET A 1 -3.36 -14.88 -32.70
CA MET A 1 -3.64 -13.80 -31.71
C MET A 1 -2.41 -12.99 -31.28
N ALA A 2 -1.18 -13.29 -31.74
CA ALA A 2 0.02 -12.50 -31.45
C ALA A 2 0.21 -11.25 -32.36
N GLY A 3 -0.41 -11.22 -33.55
CA GLY A 3 -0.26 -10.09 -34.50
C GLY A 3 -1.07 -8.83 -34.17
N ALA A 4 -2.11 -8.92 -33.34
CA ALA A 4 -2.96 -7.77 -33.00
C ALA A 4 -2.36 -6.85 -31.92
N TRP A 5 -1.29 -7.30 -31.24
CA TRP A 5 -0.61 -6.52 -30.21
C TRP A 5 0.45 -5.58 -30.77
N LEU A 6 1.01 -5.86 -31.95
CA LEU A 6 2.04 -5.02 -32.59
C LEU A 6 1.46 -3.79 -33.31
N GLU A 7 0.25 -3.88 -33.86
CA GLU A 7 -0.39 -2.74 -34.54
C GLU A 7 -0.91 -1.67 -33.57
N LEU A 8 -1.22 -2.03 -32.31
CA LEU A 8 -1.61 -1.06 -31.27
C LEU A 8 -0.44 -0.19 -30.77
N PHE A 9 0.81 -0.59 -31.02
CA PHE A 9 2.00 0.21 -30.68
C PHE A 9 2.42 1.19 -31.79
N LYS A 10 1.87 1.06 -33.01
CA LYS A 10 2.25 1.91 -34.15
C LYS A 10 1.49 3.23 -34.26
N GLN A 11 0.39 3.44 -33.53
CA GLN A 11 -0.54 4.55 -33.82
C GLN A 11 -0.72 5.60 -32.72
N ARG A 12 0.11 5.68 -31.67
CA ARG A 12 0.05 6.82 -30.74
C ARG A 12 1.44 7.24 -30.28
N ASP A 13 1.80 8.50 -30.51
CA ASP A 13 3.04 9.17 -30.11
C ASP A 13 3.62 8.67 -28.78
N VAL A 14 4.66 7.83 -28.88
CA VAL A 14 5.51 7.39 -27.76
C VAL A 14 6.82 8.19 -27.77
N SER A 15 6.74 9.51 -27.83
CA SER A 15 7.93 10.37 -27.77
C SER A 15 8.38 10.65 -26.34
N PHE A 16 7.59 10.26 -25.33
CA PHE A 16 7.90 10.53 -23.91
C PHE A 16 8.54 9.35 -23.16
N LEU A 17 8.35 8.11 -23.63
CA LEU A 17 8.89 6.92 -22.94
C LEU A 17 10.32 6.56 -23.39
N CYS A 18 10.69 6.79 -24.65
CA CYS A 18 12.05 6.49 -25.15
C CYS A 18 13.13 7.43 -24.58
N VAL A 19 12.82 8.72 -24.37
CA VAL A 19 13.80 9.72 -23.90
C VAL A 19 14.26 9.47 -22.45
N SER A 20 13.47 8.73 -21.66
CA SER A 20 13.83 8.41 -20.27
C SER A 20 14.68 7.14 -20.13
N LEU A 21 14.63 6.22 -21.10
CA LEU A 21 15.41 4.97 -21.07
C LEU A 21 16.81 5.14 -21.69
N GLU A 22 16.98 6.00 -22.70
CA GLU A 22 18.29 6.32 -23.25
C GLU A 22 19.21 7.05 -22.26
N ARG A 23 18.65 7.91 -21.38
CA ARG A 23 19.45 8.58 -20.34
C ARG A 23 19.89 7.66 -19.20
N ALA A 24 19.21 6.53 -19.01
CA ALA A 24 19.60 5.53 -18.00
C ALA A 24 20.73 4.60 -18.50
N ALA A 25 20.89 4.44 -19.82
CA ALA A 25 21.86 3.53 -20.42
C ALA A 25 23.27 4.12 -20.61
N VAL A 26 23.44 5.44 -20.51
CA VAL A 26 24.73 6.11 -20.82
C VAL A 26 25.70 6.20 -19.62
N TYR A 27 25.29 5.85 -18.40
CA TYR A 27 26.15 5.97 -17.20
C TYR A 27 26.73 4.65 -16.65
N ALA A 28 26.64 3.55 -17.40
CA ALA A 28 27.18 2.25 -16.99
C ALA A 28 28.37 1.80 -17.86
N ALA A 29 29.55 2.38 -17.61
CA ALA A 29 30.83 1.77 -17.98
C ALA A 29 31.90 2.09 -16.91
N PRO A 30 32.78 1.14 -16.54
CA PRO A 30 33.56 1.22 -15.30
C PRO A 30 34.91 1.95 -15.52
N SER A 31 35.33 2.73 -14.53
CA SER A 31 36.76 3.04 -14.36
C SER A 31 37.20 2.80 -12.92
N ALA A 32 38.37 2.17 -12.79
CA ALA A 32 38.92 1.65 -11.57
C ALA A 32 39.75 2.70 -10.81
N ARG A 33 39.63 2.71 -9.47
CA ARG A 33 40.68 2.83 -8.42
C ARG A 33 40.29 3.73 -7.23
N GLN A 34 40.81 3.30 -6.06
CA GLN A 34 40.97 3.95 -4.74
C GLN A 34 39.80 3.78 -3.73
N PRO A 35 40.03 3.14 -2.56
CA PRO A 35 39.02 2.87 -1.54
C PRO A 35 38.99 3.98 -0.47
N GLY A 36 37.80 4.41 -0.03
CA GLY A 36 37.70 5.29 1.15
C GLY A 36 36.34 5.94 1.43
N SER A 37 35.45 6.07 0.44
CA SER A 37 34.17 6.82 0.61
C SER A 37 32.91 6.06 0.14
N ALA A 38 33.05 4.79 -0.23
CA ALA A 38 32.04 4.04 -0.98
C ALA A 38 30.78 3.61 -0.19
N VAL A 39 30.74 3.78 1.13
CA VAL A 39 29.57 3.38 1.93
C VAL A 39 28.47 4.44 1.85
N LEU A 40 28.80 5.72 2.02
CA LEU A 40 27.83 6.82 1.99
C LEU A 40 27.31 7.14 0.59
N SER A 41 28.14 7.00 -0.46
CA SER A 41 27.70 7.21 -1.85
C SER A 41 26.67 6.17 -2.30
N ARG A 42 26.82 4.90 -1.89
CA ARG A 42 25.83 3.85 -2.14
C ARG A 42 24.52 4.08 -1.40
N PHE A 43 24.53 4.69 -0.21
CA PHE A 43 23.32 5.13 0.47
C PHE A 43 22.61 6.26 -0.31
N SER A 44 23.34 7.28 -0.80
CA SER A 44 22.72 8.41 -1.52
C SER A 44 22.10 8.03 -2.87
N GLU A 45 22.68 7.05 -3.58
CA GLU A 45 22.11 6.57 -4.86
C GLU A 45 20.76 5.87 -4.67
N ILE A 46 20.60 5.07 -3.61
CA ILE A 46 19.33 4.39 -3.28
C ILE A 46 18.23 5.40 -2.89
N TRP A 47 18.60 6.46 -2.15
CA TRP A 47 17.65 7.49 -1.71
C TRP A 47 17.25 8.48 -2.82
N SER A 48 18.12 8.72 -3.80
CA SER A 48 17.84 9.63 -4.92
C SER A 48 16.72 9.12 -5.83
N PHE A 49 16.49 7.80 -5.89
CA PHE A 49 15.35 7.21 -6.61
C PHE A 49 14.01 7.31 -5.85
N ALA A 50 14.04 7.38 -4.51
CA ALA A 50 12.83 7.54 -3.69
C ALA A 50 12.27 8.98 -3.70
N ALA A 51 13.05 9.96 -4.17
CA ALA A 51 12.71 11.39 -4.13
C ALA A 51 11.90 11.89 -5.35
N VAL A 52 11.58 11.06 -6.35
CA VAL A 52 10.74 11.46 -7.48
C VAL A 52 9.26 11.40 -7.09
N GLY A 53 8.85 12.36 -6.25
CA GLY A 53 7.49 12.41 -5.71
C GLY A 53 7.14 13.73 -5.03
N ALA A 54 7.70 14.85 -5.48
CA ALA A 54 7.22 16.17 -5.06
C ALA A 54 6.01 16.58 -5.93
N PRO A 55 4.88 17.01 -5.34
CA PRO A 55 3.71 17.42 -6.11
C PRO A 55 4.01 18.72 -6.87
N SER A 56 3.88 18.68 -8.19
CA SER A 56 3.98 19.85 -9.05
C SER A 56 2.90 20.89 -8.72
N ARG A 57 3.23 22.16 -8.95
CA ARG A 57 2.53 23.41 -8.59
C ARG A 57 1.06 23.55 -9.05
N GLY A 58 0.43 22.52 -9.62
CA GLY A 58 -0.93 22.53 -10.13
C GLY A 58 -2.05 22.55 -9.07
N PHE A 59 -1.77 22.11 -7.82
CA PHE A 59 -2.80 22.03 -6.77
C PHE A 59 -3.15 23.40 -6.16
N ALA A 60 -2.21 24.36 -6.17
CA ALA A 60 -2.44 25.70 -5.60
C ALA A 60 -3.27 26.60 -6.54
N ALA A 61 -3.14 26.44 -7.86
CA ALA A 61 -3.84 27.28 -8.83
C ALA A 61 -5.36 27.01 -8.91
N ALA A 62 -5.80 25.78 -8.59
CA ALA A 62 -7.22 25.42 -8.57
C ALA A 62 -7.99 26.00 -7.35
N ALA A 63 -7.29 26.29 -6.24
CA ALA A 63 -7.90 26.89 -5.05
C ALA A 63 -8.21 28.39 -5.25
N SER A 64 -7.39 29.09 -6.03
CA SER A 64 -7.52 30.54 -6.26
C SER A 64 -8.63 30.91 -7.26
N ALA A 65 -9.05 29.98 -8.11
CA ALA A 65 -10.11 30.20 -9.09
C ALA A 65 -11.53 30.11 -8.49
N LEU A 66 -11.71 29.33 -7.41
CA LEU A 66 -13.00 29.16 -6.73
C LEU A 66 -13.32 30.28 -5.73
N GLY A 67 -12.31 31.04 -5.27
CA GLY A 67 -12.51 32.17 -4.35
C GLY A 67 -13.12 33.42 -5.01
N ARG A 68 -13.06 33.55 -6.35
CA ARG A 68 -13.53 34.74 -7.07
C ARG A 68 -14.99 34.67 -7.54
N ALA A 69 -15.65 33.54 -7.39
CA ALA A 69 -17.08 33.40 -7.72
C ALA A 69 -18.02 33.80 -6.55
N ALA A 70 -17.47 34.05 -5.36
CA ALA A 70 -18.26 34.31 -4.14
C ALA A 70 -18.56 35.80 -3.87
N SER A 71 -18.12 36.74 -4.72
CA SER A 71 -18.17 38.18 -4.42
C SER A 71 -19.09 39.02 -5.32
N ARG A 72 -20.11 38.43 -5.95
CA ARG A 72 -21.11 39.19 -6.72
C ARG A 72 -22.54 38.78 -6.39
N CYS A 73 -23.06 39.32 -5.28
CA CYS A 73 -24.49 39.52 -5.09
C CYS A 73 -24.67 40.90 -4.43
N GLN A 74 -25.20 41.87 -5.17
CA GLN A 74 -25.67 43.14 -4.61
C GLN A 74 -27.08 42.94 -4.01
N PRO A 75 -27.45 43.66 -2.93
CA PRO A 75 -28.75 43.52 -2.30
C PRO A 75 -29.76 44.47 -2.93
N GLY A 76 -30.89 43.95 -3.39
CA GLY A 76 -31.97 44.78 -3.91
C GLY A 76 -33.24 44.00 -4.16
N SER A 77 -33.96 43.63 -3.09
CA SER A 77 -35.43 43.63 -3.00
C SER A 77 -35.89 42.98 -1.69
N GLN A 78 -36.88 43.61 -1.08
CA GLN A 78 -37.48 43.26 0.21
C GLN A 78 -38.21 41.91 0.11
N MET A 79 -37.89 40.97 1.00
CA MET A 79 -38.68 39.76 1.24
C MET A 79 -38.83 39.52 2.74
N LEU A 80 -40.05 39.12 3.10
CA LEU A 80 -40.68 38.90 4.40
C LEU A 80 -39.81 38.16 5.45
N PRO A 81 -40.05 38.37 6.77
CA PRO A 81 -39.13 37.97 7.85
C PRO A 81 -39.14 36.47 8.22
N LEU A 82 -39.72 35.59 7.40
CA LEU A 82 -39.78 34.14 7.68
C LEU A 82 -38.63 33.31 7.09
N SER A 83 -37.69 33.95 6.38
CA SER A 83 -36.57 33.26 5.71
C SER A 83 -35.30 33.12 6.55
N ARG A 84 -35.24 33.73 7.75
CA ARG A 84 -34.02 33.74 8.57
C ARG A 84 -33.79 32.48 9.40
N GLN A 85 -34.82 31.65 9.63
CA GLN A 85 -34.71 30.39 10.37
C GLN A 85 -34.42 29.15 9.51
N TYR A 86 -34.51 29.26 8.18
CA TYR A 86 -34.27 28.12 7.28
C TYR A 86 -32.89 28.12 6.61
N CYS A 87 -32.13 29.22 6.68
CA CYS A 87 -30.75 29.27 6.15
C CYS A 87 -29.69 28.64 7.07
N SER A 88 -30.04 28.15 8.26
CA SER A 88 -29.12 27.41 9.14
C SER A 88 -29.19 25.88 8.98
N ALA A 89 -30.19 25.35 8.27
CA ALA A 89 -30.45 23.92 8.19
C ALA A 89 -29.73 23.19 7.03
N THR A 90 -29.20 23.91 6.05
CA THR A 90 -28.48 23.34 4.89
C THR A 90 -26.98 23.15 5.12
N GLY A 91 -26.47 23.52 6.31
CA GLY A 91 -25.06 23.37 6.70
C GLY A 91 -24.70 22.04 7.37
N TYR A 92 -25.67 21.17 7.65
CA TYR A 92 -25.41 19.82 8.18
C TYR A 92 -24.94 18.91 7.04
N VAL A 93 -23.70 19.11 6.58
CA VAL A 93 -22.92 18.04 5.96
C VAL A 93 -22.90 16.92 7.00
N ALA A 94 -23.75 15.90 6.82
CA ALA A 94 -23.88 14.77 7.75
C ALA A 94 -22.47 14.30 8.13
N GLN A 95 -21.95 14.64 9.31
CA GLN A 95 -20.58 14.32 9.65
C GLN A 95 -20.51 12.81 9.88
N THR A 96 -19.52 12.11 9.31
CA THR A 96 -19.28 10.72 9.71
C THR A 96 -19.05 10.70 11.22
N GLY A 97 -19.47 9.65 11.94
CA GLY A 97 -19.11 9.50 13.36
C GLY A 97 -17.59 9.56 13.63
N LEU A 98 -16.75 9.41 12.60
CA LEU A 98 -15.29 9.57 12.65
C LEU A 98 -14.81 11.03 12.70
N THR A 99 -15.58 11.97 12.15
CA THR A 99 -15.17 13.38 12.00
C THR A 99 -16.16 14.36 12.64
N ALA A 100 -17.14 13.83 13.38
CA ALA A 100 -18.14 14.61 14.09
C ALA A 100 -17.47 15.65 15.01
N GLY A 101 -17.89 16.91 14.92
CA GLY A 101 -17.36 18.04 15.70
C GLY A 101 -16.00 18.58 15.27
N MET A 102 -15.32 17.98 14.29
CA MET A 102 -14.01 18.48 13.84
C MET A 102 -14.15 19.73 12.96
N THR A 103 -13.33 20.75 13.22
CA THR A 103 -13.16 21.87 12.27
C THR A 103 -12.45 21.39 11.00
N PRO A 104 -12.60 22.08 9.85
CA PRO A 104 -11.88 21.73 8.63
C PRO A 104 -10.34 21.71 8.80
N GLY A 105 -9.79 22.57 9.65
CA GLY A 105 -8.36 22.61 9.97
C GLY A 105 -7.91 21.36 10.74
N ALA A 106 -8.61 21.04 11.84
CA ALA A 106 -8.35 19.84 12.64
C ALA A 106 -8.43 18.56 11.79
N ARG A 107 -9.47 18.46 10.96
CA ARG A 107 -9.68 17.32 10.07
C ARG A 107 -8.54 17.15 9.06
N ARG A 108 -8.04 18.23 8.47
CA ARG A 108 -6.87 18.19 7.57
C ARG A 108 -5.62 17.73 8.31
N ALA A 109 -5.37 18.24 9.52
CA ALA A 109 -4.21 17.83 10.31
C ALA A 109 -4.24 16.33 10.64
N VAL A 110 -5.38 15.80 11.11
CA VAL A 110 -5.56 14.38 11.40
C VAL A 110 -5.41 13.53 10.14
N ALA A 111 -6.02 13.94 9.01
CA ALA A 111 -5.89 13.24 7.74
C ALA A 111 -4.44 13.21 7.22
N SER A 112 -3.73 14.33 7.29
CA SER A 112 -2.32 14.42 6.89
C SER A 112 -1.42 13.54 7.76
N TRP A 113 -1.66 13.51 9.07
CA TRP A 113 -0.94 12.62 9.98
C TRP A 113 -1.17 11.13 9.66
N LEU A 114 -2.42 10.73 9.39
CA LEU A 114 -2.73 9.36 8.98
C LEU A 114 -2.12 9.03 7.62
N GLY A 115 -2.13 9.97 6.67
CA GLY A 115 -1.45 9.84 5.39
C GLY A 115 0.06 9.68 5.54
N LEU A 116 0.69 10.47 6.42
CA LEU A 116 2.11 10.35 6.75
C LEU A 116 2.42 9.00 7.40
N SER A 117 1.58 8.53 8.31
CA SER A 117 1.72 7.21 8.94
C SER A 117 1.61 6.08 7.90
N ALA A 118 0.67 6.17 6.97
CA ALA A 118 0.55 5.21 5.87
C ALA A 118 1.77 5.25 4.94
N GLY A 119 2.26 6.45 4.59
CA GLY A 119 3.49 6.63 3.81
C GLY A 119 4.74 6.09 4.52
N TRP A 120 4.78 6.19 5.85
CA TRP A 120 5.85 5.62 6.66
C TRP A 120 5.84 4.09 6.63
N VAL A 121 4.66 3.47 6.76
CA VAL A 121 4.51 2.01 6.59
C VAL A 121 4.85 1.57 5.17
N PHE A 122 4.46 2.35 4.16
CA PHE A 122 4.86 2.09 2.76
C PHE A 122 6.39 2.04 2.63
N ALA A 123 7.08 3.06 3.11
CA ALA A 123 8.55 3.12 3.08
C ALA A 123 9.17 1.97 3.89
N MET A 124 8.59 1.65 5.05
CA MET A 124 9.02 0.53 5.90
C MET A 124 8.94 -0.81 5.16
N VAL A 125 7.86 -1.06 4.42
CA VAL A 125 7.71 -2.27 3.59
C VAL A 125 8.81 -2.31 2.53
N VAL A 126 9.06 -1.22 1.79
CA VAL A 126 10.12 -1.18 0.77
C VAL A 126 11.50 -1.42 1.39
N LEU A 127 11.82 -0.75 2.50
CA LEU A 127 13.07 -0.92 3.24
C LEU A 127 13.25 -2.37 3.73
N GLY A 128 12.18 -3.02 4.17
CA GLY A 128 12.18 -4.45 4.52
C GLY A 128 12.46 -5.35 3.32
N GLY A 129 11.91 -5.00 2.16
CA GLY A 129 12.22 -5.64 0.88
C GLY A 129 13.71 -5.55 0.53
N VAL A 130 14.30 -4.35 0.62
CA VAL A 130 15.75 -4.15 0.42
C VAL A 130 16.55 -5.01 1.41
N THR A 131 16.23 -4.93 2.71
CA THR A 131 16.90 -5.68 3.79
C THR A 131 16.86 -7.19 3.54
N ARG A 132 15.77 -7.70 2.95
CA ARG A 132 15.67 -9.11 2.57
C ARG A 132 16.52 -9.43 1.34
N LEU A 133 16.45 -8.62 0.29
CA LEU A 133 17.16 -8.83 -0.97
C LEU A 133 18.69 -8.69 -0.81
N THR A 134 19.15 -7.88 0.14
CA THR A 134 20.58 -7.78 0.52
C THR A 134 21.01 -8.82 1.56
N ARG A 135 20.13 -9.76 1.94
CA ARG A 135 20.34 -10.76 3.01
C ARG A 135 20.83 -10.14 4.31
N SER A 136 20.28 -8.98 4.66
CA SER A 136 20.69 -8.24 5.84
C SER A 136 19.87 -8.57 7.08
N GLY A 137 18.70 -9.16 6.93
CA GLY A 137 17.73 -9.35 8.03
C GLY A 137 18.08 -10.38 9.12
N LEU A 138 19.33 -10.85 9.18
CA LEU A 138 19.86 -11.77 10.19
C LEU A 138 21.23 -11.30 10.76
N SER A 139 21.63 -10.08 10.42
CA SER A 139 22.90 -9.48 10.84
C SER A 139 22.93 -9.06 12.31
N MET A 140 21.77 -8.75 12.91
CA MET A 140 21.61 -8.39 14.32
C MET A 140 21.04 -9.58 15.11
N THR A 141 21.95 -10.36 15.70
CA THR A 141 21.65 -11.66 16.33
C THR A 141 21.10 -11.54 17.75
N ASP A 142 21.47 -10.49 18.49
CA ASP A 142 20.89 -10.16 19.80
C ASP A 142 19.64 -9.31 19.62
N TRP A 143 18.61 -9.56 20.45
CA TRP A 143 17.40 -8.76 20.46
C TRP A 143 17.27 -8.09 21.82
N ARG A 144 17.28 -6.76 21.82
CA ARG A 144 17.11 -5.96 23.04
C ARG A 144 15.81 -5.18 23.01
N PHE A 145 14.98 -5.42 24.02
CA PHE A 145 13.71 -4.72 24.17
C PHE A 145 13.92 -3.19 24.31
N THR A 146 14.92 -2.79 25.10
CA THR A 146 15.31 -1.38 25.37
C THR A 146 15.81 -0.62 24.15
N GLY A 147 16.03 -1.30 23.02
CA GLY A 147 16.60 -0.72 21.80
C GLY A 147 18.04 -1.16 21.58
N GLU A 148 18.41 -1.26 20.30
CA GLU A 148 19.78 -1.50 19.87
C GLU A 148 20.44 -0.15 19.60
N LYS A 149 21.66 0.06 20.10
CA LYS A 149 22.45 1.27 19.85
C LYS A 149 23.28 1.06 18.58
N TRP A 150 23.39 2.08 17.74
CA TRP A 150 24.36 2.07 16.64
C TRP A 150 25.80 1.95 17.18
N PRO A 151 26.61 0.97 16.73
CA PRO A 151 28.00 0.85 17.17
C PRO A 151 28.81 2.09 16.74
N SER A 152 29.39 2.75 17.74
CA SER A 152 30.00 4.08 17.66
C SER A 152 31.53 4.05 17.64
N ASN A 153 32.15 2.93 18.01
CA ASN A 153 33.59 2.76 18.04
C ASN A 153 33.99 1.34 17.56
N GLN A 154 35.29 1.14 17.34
CA GLN A 154 35.82 -0.11 16.78
C GLN A 154 35.55 -1.32 17.69
N ALA A 155 35.68 -1.17 19.01
CA ALA A 155 35.43 -2.26 19.95
C ALA A 155 33.95 -2.71 19.94
N GLU A 156 33.00 -1.77 19.87
CA GLU A 156 31.57 -2.07 19.71
C GLU A 156 31.31 -2.81 18.38
N TRP A 157 31.95 -2.38 17.28
CA TRP A 157 31.83 -3.07 15.99
C TRP A 157 32.40 -4.49 16.00
N ASP A 158 33.55 -4.69 16.64
CA ASP A 158 34.17 -6.01 16.76
C ASP A 158 33.35 -6.95 17.64
N ALA A 159 32.66 -6.43 18.66
CA ALA A 159 31.75 -7.21 19.49
C ALA A 159 30.50 -7.67 18.72
N GLU A 160 29.83 -6.79 17.99
CA GLU A 160 28.69 -7.15 17.14
C GLU A 160 29.10 -8.11 16.03
N PHE A 161 30.24 -7.87 15.38
CA PHE A 161 30.73 -8.75 14.34
C PHE A 161 31.15 -10.11 14.89
N GLY A 162 31.73 -10.15 16.10
CA GLY A 162 32.04 -11.38 16.83
C GLY A 162 30.79 -12.23 17.09
N GLN A 163 29.68 -11.60 17.49
CA GLN A 163 28.40 -12.28 17.65
C GLN A 163 27.86 -12.79 16.31
N TYR A 164 27.93 -11.98 15.25
CA TYR A 164 27.51 -12.41 13.91
C TYR A 164 28.32 -13.60 13.39
N LYS A 165 29.63 -13.64 13.66
CA LYS A 165 30.50 -14.79 13.31
C LYS A 165 30.04 -16.09 13.94
N ALA A 166 29.39 -16.06 15.10
CA ALA A 166 28.85 -17.24 15.74
C ALA A 166 27.52 -17.71 15.11
N SER A 167 26.89 -16.91 14.25
CA SER A 167 25.61 -17.25 13.63
C SER A 167 25.75 -18.32 12.53
N PRO A 168 24.70 -19.12 12.28
CA PRO A 168 24.69 -20.08 11.18
C PRO A 168 24.90 -19.40 9.81
N GLU A 169 24.36 -18.18 9.64
CA GLU A 169 24.45 -17.44 8.37
C GLU A 169 25.90 -17.06 8.04
N PHE A 170 26.68 -16.60 9.02
CA PHE A 170 28.11 -16.35 8.80
C PHE A 170 28.87 -17.64 8.49
N GLN A 171 28.62 -18.71 9.26
CA GLN A 171 29.34 -19.96 9.12
C GLN A 171 29.09 -20.65 7.77
N ARG A 172 27.85 -20.59 7.24
CA ARG A 172 27.46 -21.30 6.02
C ARG A 172 27.45 -20.44 4.75
N ILE A 173 27.12 -19.15 4.85
CA ILE A 173 26.90 -18.29 3.68
C ILE A 173 27.97 -17.19 3.59
N ASN A 174 28.22 -16.46 4.66
CA ASN A 174 29.06 -15.27 4.65
C ASN A 174 30.48 -15.52 5.20
N ARG A 175 31.00 -16.74 5.01
CA ARG A 175 32.30 -17.14 5.55
C ARG A 175 33.40 -16.30 4.90
N GLY A 176 34.20 -15.63 5.74
CA GLY A 176 35.28 -14.75 5.28
C GLY A 176 34.84 -13.31 4.98
N MET A 177 33.58 -12.96 5.26
CA MET A 177 33.10 -11.57 5.17
C MET A 177 33.99 -10.62 6.00
N SER A 178 34.30 -9.47 5.44
CA SER A 178 35.04 -8.39 6.11
C SER A 178 34.14 -7.58 7.05
N LEU A 179 34.76 -6.86 7.99
CA LEU A 179 34.00 -5.95 8.87
C LEU A 179 33.27 -4.85 8.06
N SER A 180 33.83 -4.39 6.94
CA SER A 180 33.18 -3.40 6.08
C SER A 180 31.90 -3.91 5.43
N GLU A 181 31.87 -5.17 5.01
CA GLU A 181 30.68 -5.81 4.44
C GLU A 181 29.64 -6.07 5.53
N PHE A 182 30.08 -6.49 6.72
CA PHE A 182 29.21 -6.63 7.89
C PHE A 182 28.52 -5.31 8.26
N LYS A 183 29.25 -4.18 8.27
CA LYS A 183 28.69 -2.84 8.54
C LYS A 183 27.56 -2.48 7.57
N PHE A 184 27.64 -2.91 6.31
CA PHE A 184 26.57 -2.68 5.34
C PHE A 184 25.30 -3.45 5.69
N ILE A 185 25.40 -4.77 5.93
CA ILE A 185 24.23 -5.58 6.27
C ILE A 185 23.62 -5.18 7.63
N TYR A 186 24.47 -4.92 8.63
CA TYR A 186 24.04 -4.39 9.93
C TYR A 186 23.31 -3.06 9.76
N GLY A 187 23.85 -2.17 8.92
CA GLY A 187 23.25 -0.86 8.66
C GLY A 187 21.85 -0.94 8.07
N MET A 188 21.62 -1.86 7.13
CA MET A 188 20.31 -2.07 6.53
C MET A 188 19.28 -2.61 7.54
N GLU A 189 19.66 -3.63 8.32
CA GLU A 189 18.77 -4.19 9.33
C GLU A 189 18.47 -3.19 10.45
N TYR A 190 19.49 -2.50 10.96
CA TYR A 190 19.35 -1.45 11.96
C TYR A 190 18.40 -0.35 11.47
N ALA A 191 18.59 0.13 10.23
CA ALA A 191 17.72 1.13 9.63
C ALA A 191 16.27 0.65 9.60
N HIS A 192 16.02 -0.59 9.16
CA HIS A 192 14.67 -1.16 9.14
C HIS A 192 14.06 -1.23 10.55
N ARG A 193 14.78 -1.78 11.54
CA ARG A 193 14.31 -1.89 12.92
C ARG A 193 14.02 -0.53 13.55
N MET A 194 14.91 0.44 13.39
CA MET A 194 14.73 1.79 13.94
C MET A 194 13.59 2.55 13.25
N TRP A 195 13.40 2.35 11.95
CA TRP A 195 12.28 2.91 11.20
C TRP A 195 10.93 2.41 11.72
N GLY A 196 10.85 1.12 12.06
CA GLY A 196 9.69 0.52 12.72
C GLY A 196 9.42 1.08 14.12
N ARG A 197 10.47 1.29 14.93
CA ARG A 197 10.32 1.89 16.28
C ARG A 197 9.88 3.36 16.19
N ALA A 198 10.46 4.13 15.26
CA ALA A 198 10.09 5.52 15.01
C ALA A 198 8.61 5.65 14.61
N LEU A 199 8.06 4.71 13.84
CA LEU A 199 6.63 4.68 13.50
C LEU A 199 5.75 4.68 14.75
N GLY A 200 6.13 3.93 15.79
CA GLY A 200 5.40 3.90 17.05
C GLY A 200 5.24 5.30 17.67
N LEU A 201 6.32 6.09 17.65
CA LEU A 201 6.32 7.48 18.15
C LEU A 201 5.56 8.43 17.22
N ILE A 202 5.79 8.34 15.91
CA ILE A 202 5.13 9.16 14.87
C ILE A 202 3.62 8.92 14.86
N PHE A 203 3.17 7.72 15.24
CA PHE A 203 1.76 7.43 15.41
C PHE A 203 1.25 7.88 16.79
N LEU A 204 1.88 7.46 17.88
CA LEU A 204 1.36 7.66 19.23
C LEU A 204 1.36 9.13 19.65
N ALA A 205 2.44 9.88 19.41
CA ALA A 205 2.54 11.25 19.90
C ALA A 205 1.46 12.18 19.29
N PRO A 206 1.23 12.20 17.95
CA PRO A 206 0.12 12.97 17.39
C PRO A 206 -1.25 12.42 17.81
N ALA A 207 -1.41 11.10 17.98
CA ALA A 207 -2.66 10.52 18.46
C ALA A 207 -3.04 11.04 19.85
N LEU A 208 -2.07 11.09 20.78
CA LEU A 208 -2.27 11.63 22.13
C LEU A 208 -2.57 13.14 22.08
N PHE A 209 -1.80 13.90 21.29
CA PHE A 209 -2.01 15.33 21.11
C PHE A 209 -3.42 15.64 20.57
N PHE A 210 -3.85 14.97 19.50
CA PHE A 210 -5.19 15.18 18.93
C PHE A 210 -6.31 14.72 19.87
N THR A 211 -6.07 13.67 20.67
CA THR A 211 -7.02 13.22 21.70
C THR A 211 -7.16 14.28 22.79
N ALA A 212 -6.04 14.79 23.32
CA ALA A 212 -6.05 15.86 24.32
C ALA A 212 -6.72 17.14 23.82
N ARG A 213 -6.62 17.43 22.51
CA ARG A 213 -7.29 18.58 21.87
C ARG A 213 -8.79 18.37 21.64
N GLY A 214 -9.32 17.17 21.93
CA GLY A 214 -10.72 16.80 21.69
C GLY A 214 -11.05 16.60 20.20
N TRP A 215 -10.03 16.41 19.35
CA TRP A 215 -10.23 16.23 17.90
C TRP A 215 -10.56 14.79 17.55
N ILE A 216 -10.17 13.81 18.36
CA ILE A 216 -10.42 12.39 18.10
C ILE A 216 -11.78 11.98 18.66
N THR A 217 -12.71 11.60 17.78
CA THR A 217 -14.02 11.05 18.19
C THR A 217 -13.85 9.62 18.73
N ARG A 218 -14.81 9.13 19.53
CA ARG A 218 -14.78 7.75 20.06
C ARG A 218 -14.62 6.68 18.95
N PRO A 219 -15.40 6.71 17.84
CA PRO A 219 -15.22 5.73 16.77
C PRO A 219 -13.85 5.80 16.09
N LEU A 220 -13.28 7.01 15.93
CA LEU A 220 -11.93 7.17 15.39
C LEU A 220 -10.90 6.64 16.38
N GLY A 221 -11.02 6.98 17.67
CA GLY A 221 -10.14 6.52 18.74
C GLY A 221 -10.08 4.98 18.82
N THR A 222 -11.21 4.28 18.71
CA THR A 222 -11.22 2.81 18.67
C THR A 222 -10.43 2.27 17.48
N ARG A 223 -10.59 2.85 16.28
CA ARG A 223 -9.83 2.43 15.09
C ARG A 223 -8.33 2.69 15.25
N LEU A 224 -7.96 3.84 15.80
CA LEU A 224 -6.56 4.18 16.05
C LEU A 224 -5.94 3.24 17.10
N GLY A 225 -6.69 2.89 18.15
CA GLY A 225 -6.27 1.91 19.15
C GLY A 225 -6.02 0.52 18.55
N ILE A 226 -6.93 0.04 17.68
CA ILE A 226 -6.74 -1.23 16.96
C ILE A 226 -5.50 -1.18 16.07
N LEU A 227 -5.31 -0.11 15.29
CA LEU A 227 -4.15 0.05 14.41
C LEU A 227 -2.85 0.15 15.20
N PHE A 228 -2.85 0.83 16.36
CA PHE A 228 -1.70 0.91 17.24
C PHE A 228 -1.33 -0.45 17.82
N ALA A 229 -2.33 -1.19 18.34
CA ALA A 229 -2.14 -2.54 18.86
C ALA A 229 -1.62 -3.48 17.75
N ALA A 230 -2.18 -3.42 16.55
CA ALA A 230 -1.71 -4.18 15.40
C ALA A 230 -0.26 -3.83 15.03
N GLY A 231 0.12 -2.55 15.08
CA GLY A 231 1.50 -2.09 14.90
C GLY A 231 2.46 -2.61 15.97
N GLY A 232 2.03 -2.66 17.24
CA GLY A 232 2.81 -3.29 18.31
C GLY A 232 3.00 -4.80 18.08
N CYS A 233 1.92 -5.51 17.75
CA CYS A 233 1.96 -6.92 17.38
C CYS A 233 2.85 -7.17 16.16
N GLN A 234 2.93 -6.22 15.24
CA GLN A 234 3.77 -6.36 14.05
C GLN A 234 5.27 -6.44 14.40
N GLY A 235 5.72 -5.74 15.44
CA GLY A 235 7.07 -5.90 15.98
C GLY A 235 7.32 -7.31 16.53
N LEU A 236 6.32 -7.90 17.20
CA LEU A 236 6.39 -9.27 17.72
C LEU A 236 6.46 -10.30 16.58
N VAL A 237 5.65 -10.12 15.53
CA VAL A 237 5.70 -10.98 14.34
C VAL A 237 7.06 -10.86 13.64
N GLY A 238 7.62 -9.64 13.55
CA GLY A 238 8.96 -9.41 13.01
C GLY A 238 10.06 -10.13 13.81
N TRP A 239 10.02 -10.05 15.15
CA TRP A 239 10.92 -10.82 16.01
C TRP A 239 10.78 -12.33 15.82
N TRP A 240 9.54 -12.84 15.79
CA TRP A 240 9.26 -14.27 15.54
C TRP A 240 9.80 -14.75 14.20
N MET A 241 9.74 -13.91 13.16
CA MET A 241 10.32 -14.15 11.85
C MET A 241 11.86 -14.21 11.93
N VAL A 242 12.52 -13.19 12.48
CA VAL A 242 13.99 -13.15 12.57
C VAL A 242 14.53 -14.34 13.38
N LYS A 243 13.87 -14.65 14.51
CA LYS A 243 14.25 -15.81 15.35
C LYS A 243 14.33 -17.11 14.55
N SER A 244 13.42 -17.34 13.58
CA SER A 244 13.49 -18.56 12.74
C SER A 244 14.74 -18.67 11.89
N GLY A 245 15.34 -17.54 11.50
CA GLY A 245 16.52 -17.56 10.64
C GLY A 245 17.84 -17.71 11.39
N LEU A 246 17.82 -17.56 12.71
CA LEU A 246 18.99 -17.72 13.59
C LEU A 246 19.11 -19.15 14.16
N GLU A 247 18.08 -19.98 14.00
CA GLU A 247 18.11 -21.39 14.38
C GLU A 247 19.00 -22.19 13.42
N GLU A 248 19.74 -23.19 13.93
CA GLU A 248 20.56 -24.07 13.11
C GLU A 248 19.68 -24.89 12.14
N PRO A 249 19.96 -24.86 10.83
CA PRO A 249 19.21 -25.66 9.88
C PRO A 249 19.33 -27.16 10.16
N THR A 250 18.20 -27.86 10.04
CA THR A 250 18.09 -29.30 10.35
C THR A 250 18.83 -30.19 9.37
N GLY A 251 18.97 -29.77 8.11
CA GLY A 251 19.75 -30.46 7.10
C GLY A 251 21.15 -29.86 6.89
N GLN A 252 22.12 -30.71 6.51
CA GLN A 252 23.48 -30.27 6.16
C GLN A 252 23.50 -29.31 4.96
N TYR A 253 22.58 -29.50 4.00
CA TYR A 253 22.48 -28.68 2.78
C TYR A 253 21.45 -27.54 2.88
N GLU A 254 20.79 -27.39 4.04
CA GLU A 254 19.83 -26.31 4.24
C GLU A 254 20.55 -24.98 4.54
N THR A 255 20.11 -23.93 3.84
CA THR A 255 20.64 -22.58 4.03
C THR A 255 19.93 -21.90 5.20
N PRO A 256 20.66 -21.23 6.11
CA PRO A 256 20.07 -20.39 7.14
C PRO A 256 19.23 -19.30 6.49
N ARG A 257 17.93 -19.27 6.82
CA ARG A 257 16.98 -18.29 6.30
C ARG A 257 15.77 -18.21 7.20
N VAL A 258 15.14 -17.04 7.24
CA VAL A 258 13.83 -16.91 7.87
C VAL A 258 12.83 -17.82 7.17
N SER A 259 11.92 -18.40 7.95
CA SER A 259 10.83 -19.23 7.44
C SER A 259 9.95 -18.43 6.46
N PRO A 260 9.69 -18.94 5.24
CA PRO A 260 8.81 -18.29 4.28
C PRO A 260 7.40 -18.01 4.83
N TYR A 261 6.89 -18.89 5.69
CA TYR A 261 5.61 -18.71 6.38
C TYR A 261 5.62 -17.50 7.32
N ARG A 262 6.69 -17.33 8.11
CA ARG A 262 6.82 -16.21 9.05
C ARG A 262 7.02 -14.89 8.30
N LEU A 263 7.78 -14.91 7.20
CA LEU A 263 7.93 -13.77 6.30
C LEU A 263 6.60 -13.36 5.66
N ALA A 264 5.83 -14.33 5.14
CA ALA A 264 4.51 -14.08 4.58
C ALA A 264 3.54 -13.52 5.63
N ALA A 265 3.55 -14.04 6.87
CA ALA A 265 2.74 -13.52 7.96
C ALA A 265 3.11 -12.07 8.33
N HIS A 266 4.40 -11.77 8.42
CA HIS A 266 4.89 -10.41 8.68
C HIS A 266 4.49 -9.43 7.57
N LEU A 267 4.66 -9.81 6.30
CA LEU A 267 4.25 -8.96 5.18
C LEU A 267 2.74 -8.76 5.12
N THR A 268 1.96 -9.83 5.35
CA THR A 268 0.49 -9.78 5.34
C THR A 268 -0.04 -8.81 6.39
N THR A 269 0.47 -8.89 7.62
CA THR A 269 0.06 -7.99 8.69
C THR A 269 0.50 -6.55 8.42
N ALA A 270 1.66 -6.32 7.78
CA ALA A 270 2.07 -4.98 7.33
C ALA A 270 1.07 -4.41 6.32
N PHE A 271 0.64 -5.22 5.35
CA PHE A 271 -0.32 -4.83 4.32
C PHE A 271 -1.68 -4.50 4.92
N LEU A 272 -2.12 -5.26 5.93
CA LEU A 272 -3.38 -5.00 6.63
C LEU A 272 -3.31 -3.68 7.43
N ILE A 273 -2.22 -3.43 8.15
CA ILE A 273 -2.01 -2.16 8.88
C ILE A 273 -1.97 -0.98 7.90
N TYR A 274 -1.19 -1.10 6.82
CA TYR A 274 -1.13 -0.10 5.75
C TYR A 274 -2.52 0.19 5.17
N SER A 275 -3.27 -0.86 4.83
CA SER A 275 -4.62 -0.75 4.27
C SER A 275 -5.58 -0.07 5.23
N GLY A 276 -5.51 -0.40 6.52
CA GLY A 276 -6.32 0.21 7.56
C GLY A 276 -5.99 1.68 7.79
N LEU A 277 -4.70 2.05 7.79
CA LEU A 277 -4.24 3.44 7.87
C LEU A 277 -4.70 4.25 6.66
N LEU A 278 -4.48 3.73 5.45
CA LEU A 278 -4.91 4.39 4.21
C LEU A 278 -6.42 4.59 4.19
N TRP A 279 -7.19 3.54 4.49
CA TRP A 279 -8.65 3.62 4.54
C TRP A 279 -9.15 4.63 5.57
N THR A 280 -8.55 4.63 6.77
CA THR A 280 -8.91 5.56 7.85
C THR A 280 -8.56 7.00 7.48
N GLY A 281 -7.37 7.22 6.91
CA GLY A 281 -6.92 8.52 6.41
C GLY A 281 -7.85 9.07 5.33
N LEU A 282 -8.22 8.24 4.34
CA LEU A 282 -9.19 8.61 3.30
C LEU A 282 -10.55 8.95 3.92
N SER A 283 -11.02 8.17 4.90
CA SER A 283 -12.29 8.40 5.62
C SER A 283 -12.34 9.75 6.34
N VAL A 284 -11.22 10.21 6.89
CA VAL A 284 -11.10 11.52 7.56
C VAL A 284 -10.90 12.64 6.54
N ALA A 285 -10.12 12.40 5.48
CA ALA A 285 -9.83 13.37 4.43
C ALA A 285 -11.05 13.71 3.57
N PHE A 286 -11.91 12.72 3.29
CA PHE A 286 -13.04 12.83 2.37
C PHE A 286 -14.34 12.33 3.03
N PRO A 287 -14.80 12.98 4.13
CA PRO A 287 -16.01 12.56 4.82
C PRO A 287 -17.22 12.63 3.90
N GLN A 288 -17.31 13.60 2.98
CA GLN A 288 -18.40 13.70 2.02
C GLN A 288 -18.49 12.50 1.06
N ILE A 289 -17.37 11.84 0.73
CA ILE A 289 -17.40 10.59 -0.04
C ILE A 289 -17.83 9.44 0.87
N ALA A 290 -17.59 9.55 2.18
CA ALA A 290 -18.07 8.60 3.19
C ALA A 290 -19.56 8.76 3.47
N ASN A 291 -20.03 9.99 3.36
CA ASN A 291 -21.39 10.38 3.60
C ASN A 291 -22.24 10.28 2.35
N ALA A 292 -21.72 10.49 1.13
CA ALA A 292 -22.41 10.13 -0.11
C ALA A 292 -22.52 8.61 -0.27
N ALA A 293 -21.63 7.89 0.41
CA ALA A 293 -21.77 6.46 0.67
C ALA A 293 -22.61 6.16 1.92
N ALA A 294 -23.29 7.12 2.50
CA ALA A 294 -24.31 6.93 3.52
C ALA A 294 -25.68 7.45 3.02
N SER A 295 -25.68 8.53 2.25
CA SER A 295 -26.82 9.27 1.74
C SER A 295 -27.17 8.83 0.32
N ALA A 296 -28.34 8.22 0.17
CA ALA A 296 -28.95 7.92 -1.11
C ALA A 296 -29.23 9.21 -1.89
N ALA A 297 -28.41 9.52 -2.89
CA ALA A 297 -28.88 10.18 -4.12
C ALA A 297 -29.58 9.12 -4.98
N PRO A 298 -30.43 9.49 -5.96
CA PRO A 298 -31.27 8.54 -6.68
C PRO A 298 -30.42 7.40 -7.23
N ALA A 299 -30.71 6.18 -6.77
CA ALA A 299 -30.04 4.95 -7.16
C ALA A 299 -30.26 4.58 -8.66
N SER A 300 -30.83 5.49 -9.44
CA SER A 300 -31.37 5.31 -10.79
C SER A 300 -30.53 5.90 -11.92
N SER A 301 -29.42 6.61 -11.65
CA SER A 301 -28.57 7.08 -12.75
C SER A 301 -27.71 5.95 -13.32
N ALA A 302 -27.52 5.93 -14.64
CA ALA A 302 -26.64 4.98 -15.32
C ALA A 302 -25.21 4.99 -14.74
N ALA A 303 -24.74 6.15 -14.28
CA ALA A 303 -23.44 6.31 -13.63
C ALA A 303 -23.36 5.64 -12.25
N ALA A 304 -24.42 5.73 -11.45
CA ALA A 304 -24.48 5.08 -10.14
C ALA A 304 -24.51 3.55 -10.28
N MET A 305 -25.28 3.03 -11.25
CA MET A 305 -25.30 1.59 -11.56
C MET A 305 -23.94 1.09 -12.06
N ALA A 306 -23.29 1.82 -12.97
CA ALA A 306 -21.94 1.48 -13.44
C ALA A 306 -20.92 1.50 -12.29
N ALA A 307 -20.98 2.46 -11.37
CA ALA A 307 -20.11 2.49 -10.20
C ALA A 307 -20.36 1.31 -9.24
N LYS A 308 -21.63 0.97 -8.98
CA LYS A 308 -21.99 -0.20 -8.17
C LYS A 308 -21.46 -1.49 -8.80
N GLN A 309 -21.63 -1.65 -10.11
CA GLN A 309 -21.09 -2.81 -10.83
C GLN A 309 -19.55 -2.82 -10.80
N LEU A 310 -18.89 -1.67 -10.99
CA LEU A 310 -17.44 -1.61 -10.89
C LEU A 310 -16.97 -2.05 -9.50
N ARG A 311 -17.68 -1.68 -8.43
CA ARG A 311 -17.37 -2.14 -7.08
C ARG A 311 -17.38 -3.66 -6.97
N THR A 312 -18.40 -4.33 -7.51
CA THR A 312 -18.52 -5.79 -7.41
C THR A 312 -17.41 -6.51 -8.16
N TRP A 313 -16.82 -5.89 -9.17
CA TRP A 313 -15.62 -6.39 -9.86
C TRP A 313 -14.32 -6.03 -9.12
N MET A 314 -14.23 -4.81 -8.59
CA MET A 314 -13.05 -4.35 -7.86
C MET A 314 -12.80 -5.09 -6.55
N LEU A 315 -13.84 -5.62 -5.89
CA LEU A 315 -13.70 -6.40 -4.65
C LEU A 315 -12.87 -7.68 -4.85
N PRO A 316 -13.29 -8.64 -5.69
CA PRO A 316 -12.48 -9.84 -5.96
C PRO A 316 -11.16 -9.50 -6.65
N LEU A 317 -11.11 -8.46 -7.49
CA LEU A 317 -9.87 -7.98 -8.10
C LEU A 317 -8.85 -7.51 -7.04
N THR A 318 -9.30 -6.79 -6.01
CA THR A 318 -8.43 -6.38 -4.90
C THR A 318 -7.97 -7.60 -4.10
N GLY A 319 -8.83 -8.60 -3.95
CA GLY A 319 -8.49 -9.89 -3.33
C GLY A 319 -7.37 -10.61 -4.07
N ILE A 320 -7.49 -10.80 -5.39
CA ILE A 320 -6.46 -11.47 -6.19
C ILE A 320 -5.16 -10.66 -6.26
N LEU A 321 -5.23 -9.33 -6.33
CA LEU A 321 -4.05 -8.46 -6.20
C LEU A 321 -3.31 -8.70 -4.88
N GLY A 322 -4.05 -8.78 -3.77
CA GLY A 322 -3.51 -9.10 -2.47
C GLY A 322 -2.84 -10.46 -2.46
N VAL A 323 -3.52 -11.52 -2.94
CA VAL A 323 -2.96 -12.88 -3.00
C VAL A 323 -1.69 -12.93 -3.85
N THR A 324 -1.66 -12.27 -5.01
CA THR A 324 -0.48 -12.18 -5.87
C THR A 324 0.68 -11.46 -5.18
N ALA A 325 0.41 -10.35 -4.48
CA ALA A 325 1.45 -9.65 -3.75
C ALA A 325 2.00 -10.48 -2.59
N LEU A 326 1.13 -11.19 -1.86
CA LEU A 326 1.53 -12.05 -0.74
C LEU A 326 2.27 -13.32 -1.18
N SER A 327 1.95 -13.90 -2.33
CA SER A 327 2.71 -15.04 -2.87
C SER A 327 4.17 -14.66 -3.18
N GLY A 328 4.44 -13.37 -3.47
CA GLY A 328 5.79 -12.83 -3.59
C GLY A 328 6.65 -12.98 -2.33
N ALA A 329 6.03 -13.05 -1.13
CA ALA A 329 6.75 -13.31 0.11
C ALA A 329 7.37 -14.71 0.14
N PHE A 330 6.70 -15.70 -0.43
CA PHE A 330 7.25 -17.06 -0.56
C PHE A 330 8.39 -17.09 -1.58
N VAL A 331 8.24 -16.38 -2.71
CA VAL A 331 9.31 -16.25 -3.73
C VAL A 331 10.58 -15.65 -3.10
N ALA A 332 10.44 -14.56 -2.35
CA ALA A 332 11.57 -13.90 -1.66
C ALA A 332 12.10 -14.72 -0.45
N GLY A 333 11.23 -15.43 0.25
CA GLY A 333 11.59 -16.28 1.39
C GLY A 333 12.46 -17.47 0.96
N LEU A 334 12.05 -18.14 -0.12
CA LEU A 334 12.78 -19.29 -0.68
C LEU A 334 13.94 -18.90 -1.59
N GLN A 335 14.07 -17.62 -1.94
CA GLN A 335 14.97 -17.14 -2.99
C GLN A 335 14.65 -17.75 -4.37
N ALA A 336 13.38 -18.10 -4.59
CA ALA A 336 12.91 -18.74 -5.81
C ALA A 336 13.02 -17.86 -7.06
N GLY A 337 13.25 -16.56 -6.90
CA GLY A 337 13.52 -15.65 -8.02
C GLY A 337 14.79 -16.00 -8.82
N HIS A 338 15.71 -16.79 -8.25
CA HIS A 338 16.93 -17.27 -8.89
C HIS A 338 16.81 -18.70 -9.47
N ALA A 339 15.63 -19.32 -9.42
CA ALA A 339 15.47 -20.72 -9.83
C ALA A 339 15.39 -20.86 -11.36
N TYR A 340 14.47 -20.13 -11.99
CA TYR A 340 14.31 -20.09 -13.45
C TYR A 340 14.26 -18.64 -13.91
N ASN A 341 15.21 -18.21 -14.75
CA ASN A 341 15.39 -16.81 -15.16
C ASN A 341 15.08 -16.55 -16.65
N ASP A 342 14.38 -17.47 -17.30
CA ASP A 342 13.71 -17.27 -18.59
C ASP A 342 12.21 -16.94 -18.42
N PHE A 343 11.63 -16.33 -19.45
CA PHE A 343 10.21 -15.97 -19.51
C PHE A 343 9.71 -16.03 -20.97
N PRO A 344 8.48 -16.53 -21.25
CA PRO A 344 7.46 -16.98 -20.30
C PRO A 344 7.67 -18.40 -19.76
N LEU A 345 8.56 -19.17 -20.39
CA LEU A 345 8.92 -20.54 -20.01
C LEU A 345 9.80 -20.57 -18.74
N MET A 346 10.03 -21.77 -18.22
CA MET A 346 10.90 -22.10 -17.10
C MET A 346 11.87 -23.20 -17.56
N ASN A 347 13.09 -22.81 -17.92
CA ASN A 347 14.10 -23.59 -18.65
C ASN A 347 13.51 -24.28 -19.91
N GLY A 348 12.82 -23.50 -20.73
CA GLY A 348 12.22 -23.99 -21.98
C GLY A 348 10.95 -24.83 -21.82
N LYS A 349 10.42 -24.97 -20.59
CA LYS A 349 9.17 -25.72 -20.31
C LYS A 349 8.14 -24.83 -19.62
N TRP A 350 6.85 -25.07 -19.86
CA TRP A 350 5.78 -24.37 -19.12
C TRP A 350 5.65 -24.84 -17.67
N PHE A 351 6.00 -26.10 -17.44
CA PHE A 351 5.98 -26.74 -16.14
C PHE A 351 7.39 -27.26 -15.87
N PRO A 352 8.07 -26.78 -14.82
CA PRO A 352 9.45 -27.18 -14.53
C PRO A 352 9.49 -28.65 -14.11
N GLU A 353 10.56 -29.36 -14.46
CA GLU A 353 10.73 -30.79 -14.09
C GLU A 353 10.79 -30.97 -12.57
N ASP A 354 11.44 -30.03 -11.89
CA ASP A 354 11.62 -30.01 -10.45
C ASP A 354 10.41 -29.48 -9.69
N TYR A 355 9.23 -29.45 -10.32
CA TYR A 355 8.03 -28.96 -9.66
C TYR A 355 7.68 -29.82 -8.44
N TRP A 356 7.75 -31.15 -8.51
CA TRP A 356 7.28 -32.09 -7.47
C TRP A 356 8.37 -32.52 -6.49
N GLN A 357 9.01 -31.55 -5.82
CA GLN A 357 10.09 -31.81 -4.86
C GLN A 357 9.61 -32.14 -3.43
N HIS A 358 8.38 -31.79 -3.07
CA HIS A 358 7.83 -32.05 -1.73
C HIS A 358 6.46 -32.73 -1.81
N PRO A 359 6.05 -33.47 -0.75
CA PRO A 359 4.74 -34.08 -0.72
C PRO A 359 3.63 -33.07 -0.42
N GLY A 360 2.48 -33.23 -1.09
CA GLY A 360 1.23 -32.53 -0.79
C GLY A 360 1.33 -31.01 -0.87
N TRP A 361 0.74 -30.32 0.12
CA TRP A 361 0.66 -28.86 0.15
C TRP A 361 2.01 -28.17 0.31
N LYS A 362 3.01 -28.85 0.90
CA LYS A 362 4.37 -28.32 1.04
C LYS A 362 5.01 -28.04 -0.31
N ASN A 363 4.68 -28.83 -1.33
CA ASN A 363 5.17 -28.57 -2.67
C ASN A 363 4.82 -27.17 -3.16
N ALA A 364 3.60 -26.73 -2.92
CA ALA A 364 3.13 -25.43 -3.38
C ALA A 364 3.79 -24.25 -2.65
N LEU A 365 4.35 -24.45 -1.45
CA LEU A 365 4.83 -23.37 -0.58
C LEU A 365 6.31 -23.43 -0.23
N GLU A 366 6.96 -24.59 -0.44
CA GLU A 366 8.35 -24.85 -0.05
C GLU A 366 9.25 -25.21 -1.25
N SER A 367 8.69 -25.67 -2.39
CA SER A 367 9.45 -25.84 -3.63
C SER A 367 9.67 -24.50 -4.32
N SER A 368 10.93 -24.15 -4.59
CA SER A 368 11.28 -22.95 -5.34
C SER A 368 10.65 -22.95 -6.74
N ALA A 369 10.66 -24.09 -7.43
CA ALA A 369 10.07 -24.22 -8.77
C ALA A 369 8.55 -23.98 -8.74
N ALA A 370 7.85 -24.62 -7.79
CA ALA A 370 6.40 -24.50 -7.68
C ALA A 370 5.97 -23.08 -7.27
N VAL A 371 6.60 -22.50 -6.24
CA VAL A 371 6.29 -21.15 -5.75
C VAL A 371 6.54 -20.11 -6.85
N GLN A 372 7.63 -20.22 -7.61
CA GLN A 372 7.91 -19.32 -8.72
C GLN A 372 6.86 -19.44 -9.83
N LEU A 373 6.50 -20.67 -10.23
CA LEU A 373 5.45 -20.91 -11.22
C LEU A 373 4.10 -20.35 -10.75
N HIS A 374 3.69 -20.62 -9.51
CA HIS A 374 2.43 -20.16 -8.94
C HIS A 374 2.36 -18.63 -8.90
N HIS A 375 3.45 -17.95 -8.54
CA HIS A 375 3.49 -16.51 -8.55
C HIS A 375 3.37 -15.94 -9.98
N ARG A 376 4.03 -16.55 -10.99
CA ARG A 376 3.87 -16.19 -12.41
C ARG A 376 2.42 -16.37 -12.88
N LEU A 377 1.78 -17.48 -12.51
CA LEU A 377 0.38 -17.75 -12.86
C LEU A 377 -0.58 -16.75 -12.20
N LEU A 378 -0.40 -16.46 -10.90
CA LEU A 378 -1.17 -15.46 -10.17
C LEU A 378 -1.02 -14.06 -10.80
N ALA A 379 0.19 -13.68 -11.23
CA ALA A 379 0.42 -12.44 -11.96
C ALA A 379 -0.33 -12.39 -13.30
N ALA A 380 -0.31 -13.48 -14.08
CA ALA A 380 -1.05 -13.58 -15.33
C ALA A 380 -2.57 -13.51 -15.11
N THR A 381 -3.10 -14.21 -14.10
CA THR A 381 -4.52 -14.13 -13.71
C THR A 381 -4.90 -12.71 -13.29
N THR A 382 -4.05 -12.04 -12.53
CA THR A 382 -4.27 -10.66 -12.07
C THR A 382 -4.28 -9.67 -13.24
N LEU A 383 -3.31 -9.76 -14.16
CA LEU A 383 -3.27 -8.97 -15.38
C LEU A 383 -4.54 -9.17 -16.22
N THR A 384 -4.98 -10.42 -16.35
CA THR A 384 -6.19 -10.78 -17.08
C THR A 384 -7.43 -10.17 -16.43
N ALA A 385 -7.59 -10.32 -15.11
CA ALA A 385 -8.70 -9.76 -14.36
C ALA A 385 -8.78 -8.22 -14.46
N VAL A 386 -7.63 -7.53 -14.37
CA VAL A 386 -7.53 -6.08 -14.55
C VAL A 386 -7.91 -5.68 -15.97
N THR A 387 -7.40 -6.38 -16.98
CA THR A 387 -7.68 -6.11 -18.40
C THR A 387 -9.16 -6.31 -18.72
N LEU A 388 -9.76 -7.42 -18.28
CA LEU A 388 -11.19 -7.69 -18.46
C LEU A 388 -12.06 -6.63 -17.77
N THR A 389 -11.68 -6.19 -16.56
CA THR A 389 -12.36 -5.10 -15.87
C THR A 389 -12.24 -3.79 -16.66
N ALA A 390 -11.05 -3.46 -17.17
CA ALA A 390 -10.84 -2.25 -17.96
C ALA A 390 -11.71 -2.24 -19.23
N ILE A 391 -11.73 -3.35 -19.98
CA ILE A 391 -12.55 -3.52 -21.18
C ILE A 391 -14.04 -3.39 -20.84
N ARG A 392 -14.50 -4.10 -19.79
CA ARG A 392 -15.90 -4.11 -19.36
C ARG A 392 -16.43 -2.71 -19.02
N PHE A 393 -15.57 -1.83 -18.50
CA PHE A 393 -15.95 -0.51 -18.01
C PHE A 393 -15.48 0.67 -18.88
N ALA A 394 -14.77 0.42 -19.99
CA ALA A 394 -14.24 1.47 -20.87
C ALA A 394 -15.33 2.40 -21.43
N GLY A 395 -16.46 1.82 -21.87
CA GLY A 395 -17.59 2.56 -22.44
C GLY A 395 -18.67 2.96 -21.42
N MET A 396 -18.52 2.60 -20.14
CA MET A 396 -19.55 2.86 -19.13
C MET A 396 -19.48 4.30 -18.60
N PRO A 397 -20.63 4.90 -18.23
CA PRO A 397 -20.71 6.28 -17.74
C PRO A 397 -20.19 6.41 -16.30
N LEU A 398 -18.96 6.03 -16.03
CA LEU A 398 -18.34 6.14 -14.71
C LEU A 398 -18.04 7.59 -14.34
N PRO A 399 -18.23 7.98 -13.05
CA PRO A 399 -17.74 9.26 -12.54
C PRO A 399 -16.23 9.40 -12.72
N LYS A 400 -15.75 10.65 -12.82
CA LYS A 400 -14.34 10.97 -13.12
C LYS A 400 -13.35 10.27 -12.19
N ALA A 401 -13.58 10.29 -10.86
CA ALA A 401 -12.64 9.73 -9.90
C ALA A 401 -12.47 8.20 -10.01
N PRO A 402 -13.54 7.36 -9.95
CA PRO A 402 -13.43 5.92 -10.22
C PRO A 402 -12.78 5.59 -11.58
N ARG A 403 -13.10 6.37 -12.62
CA ARG A 403 -12.50 6.17 -13.95
C ARG A 403 -11.00 6.41 -13.94
N GLN A 404 -10.51 7.47 -13.28
CA GLN A 404 -9.08 7.75 -13.19
C GLN A 404 -8.34 6.72 -12.32
N LEU A 405 -8.96 6.28 -11.22
CA LEU A 405 -8.38 5.22 -10.39
C LEU A 405 -8.27 3.89 -11.13
N LEU A 406 -9.31 3.50 -11.90
CA LEU A 406 -9.26 2.30 -12.74
C LEU A 406 -8.14 2.39 -13.79
N LYS A 407 -7.97 3.54 -14.45
CA LYS A 407 -6.85 3.77 -15.38
C LYS A 407 -5.49 3.64 -14.68
N GLY A 408 -5.37 4.17 -13.46
CA GLY A 408 -4.17 4.01 -12.64
C GLY A 408 -3.90 2.55 -12.28
N VAL A 409 -4.92 1.78 -11.90
CA VAL A 409 -4.81 0.33 -11.64
C VAL A 409 -4.29 -0.39 -12.89
N VAL A 410 -4.80 -0.08 -14.08
CA VAL A 410 -4.32 -0.65 -15.35
C VAL A 410 -2.85 -0.31 -15.59
N ALA A 411 -2.49 0.97 -15.45
CA ALA A 411 -1.12 1.44 -15.67
C ALA A 411 -0.11 0.80 -14.71
N LEU A 412 -0.42 0.77 -13.40
CA LEU A 412 0.45 0.16 -12.41
C LEU A 412 0.48 -1.37 -12.51
N THR A 413 -0.57 -2.02 -13.01
CA THR A 413 -0.54 -3.46 -13.30
C THR A 413 0.42 -3.77 -14.44
N ALA A 414 0.41 -2.97 -15.51
CA ALA A 414 1.37 -3.11 -16.60
C ALA A 414 2.82 -2.89 -16.11
N ALA A 415 3.04 -1.85 -15.30
CA ALA A 415 4.33 -1.62 -14.66
C ALA A 415 4.75 -2.78 -13.73
N GLN A 416 3.81 -3.37 -12.97
CA GLN A 416 4.08 -4.50 -12.08
C GLN A 416 4.59 -5.71 -12.87
N VAL A 417 3.94 -6.03 -13.99
CA VAL A 417 4.32 -7.15 -14.85
C VAL A 417 5.69 -6.89 -15.49
N ALA A 418 5.93 -5.69 -16.02
CA ALA A 418 7.22 -5.32 -16.57
C ALA A 418 8.33 -5.44 -15.52
N LEU A 419 8.15 -4.84 -14.35
CA LEU A 419 9.11 -4.93 -13.24
C LEU A 419 9.33 -6.37 -12.78
N GLY A 420 8.28 -7.20 -12.74
CA GLY A 420 8.38 -8.61 -12.36
C GLY A 420 9.20 -9.43 -13.35
N ILE A 421 8.93 -9.26 -14.64
CA ILE A 421 9.68 -9.91 -15.72
C ILE A 421 11.14 -9.42 -15.72
N SER A 422 11.39 -8.11 -15.59
CA SER A 422 12.74 -7.57 -15.54
C SER A 422 13.52 -8.05 -14.31
N THR A 423 12.88 -8.08 -13.13
CA THR A 423 13.49 -8.61 -11.89
C THR A 423 13.90 -10.06 -12.09
N LEU A 424 13.01 -10.86 -12.71
CA LEU A 424 13.26 -12.26 -13.01
C LEU A 424 14.41 -12.43 -14.01
N MET A 425 14.33 -11.82 -15.19
CA MET A 425 15.29 -12.04 -16.27
C MET A 425 16.69 -11.51 -15.96
N LEU A 426 16.80 -10.50 -15.10
CA LEU A 426 18.08 -9.91 -14.67
C LEU A 426 18.61 -10.50 -13.37
N ASN A 427 18.11 -11.67 -12.96
CA ASN A 427 18.57 -12.42 -11.80
C ASN A 427 18.43 -11.64 -10.46
N VAL A 428 17.25 -11.06 -10.23
CA VAL A 428 16.81 -10.37 -9.02
C VAL A 428 17.74 -9.22 -8.56
N PRO A 429 18.01 -8.19 -9.39
CA PRO A 429 18.72 -7.01 -8.91
C PRO A 429 17.94 -6.34 -7.78
N VAL A 430 18.62 -5.96 -6.70
CA VAL A 430 18.00 -5.39 -5.48
C VAL A 430 17.10 -4.19 -5.83
N SER A 431 17.53 -3.32 -6.74
CA SER A 431 16.76 -2.17 -7.20
C SER A 431 15.45 -2.57 -7.87
N LEU A 432 15.47 -3.52 -8.81
CA LEU A 432 14.28 -3.99 -9.51
C LEU A 432 13.33 -4.75 -8.59
N GLY A 433 13.85 -5.63 -7.74
CA GLY A 433 13.03 -6.33 -6.75
C GLY A 433 12.34 -5.37 -5.77
N SER A 434 13.06 -4.33 -5.33
CA SER A 434 12.50 -3.30 -4.44
C SER A 434 11.47 -2.42 -5.15
N LEU A 435 11.72 -2.04 -6.42
CA LEU A 435 10.75 -1.32 -7.25
C LEU A 435 9.50 -2.15 -7.53
N HIS A 436 9.65 -3.45 -7.79
CA HIS A 436 8.53 -4.37 -7.98
C HIS A 436 7.65 -4.45 -6.72
N GLN A 437 8.27 -4.47 -5.53
CA GLN A 437 7.54 -4.45 -4.26
C GLN A 437 6.88 -3.08 -3.99
N ALA A 438 7.58 -1.97 -4.29
CA ALA A 438 7.02 -0.62 -4.15
C ALA A 438 5.81 -0.40 -5.08
N ASN A 439 5.90 -0.87 -6.33
CA ASN A 439 4.79 -0.79 -7.28
C ASN A 439 3.60 -1.68 -6.86
N ALA A 440 3.84 -2.84 -6.25
CA ALA A 440 2.78 -3.66 -5.67
C ALA A 440 2.01 -2.90 -4.58
N MET A 441 2.74 -2.21 -3.69
CA MET A 441 2.13 -1.36 -2.66
C MET A 441 1.33 -0.22 -3.27
N ALA A 442 1.84 0.47 -4.28
CA ALA A 442 1.14 1.56 -4.96
C ALA A 442 -0.14 1.07 -5.67
N LEU A 443 -0.07 -0.11 -6.30
CA LEU A 443 -1.21 -0.77 -6.93
C LEU A 443 -2.29 -1.15 -5.90
N LEU A 444 -1.88 -1.66 -4.73
CA LEU A 444 -2.78 -1.88 -3.59
C LEU A 444 -3.44 -0.57 -3.11
N SER A 445 -2.68 0.54 -3.03
CA SER A 445 -3.23 1.86 -2.67
C SER A 445 -4.34 2.29 -3.62
N LEU A 446 -4.15 2.11 -4.94
CA LEU A 446 -5.16 2.45 -5.94
C LEU A 446 -6.38 1.53 -5.89
N ALA A 447 -6.17 0.24 -5.63
CA ALA A 447 -7.27 -0.72 -5.46
C ALA A 447 -8.13 -0.37 -4.24
N ILE A 448 -7.51 -0.08 -3.09
CA ILE A 448 -8.19 0.36 -1.86
C ILE A 448 -8.90 1.70 -2.08
N SER A 449 -8.23 2.65 -2.73
CA SER A 449 -8.82 3.96 -3.05
C SER A 449 -10.02 3.82 -4.00
N SER A 450 -9.96 2.90 -4.96
CA SER A 450 -11.09 2.56 -5.84
C SER A 450 -12.26 2.04 -5.03
N LEU A 451 -12.04 1.07 -4.14
CA LEU A 451 -13.08 0.57 -3.24
C LEU A 451 -13.62 1.65 -2.30
N PHE A 452 -12.78 2.61 -1.89
CA PHE A 452 -13.18 3.73 -1.03
C PHE A 452 -14.06 4.75 -1.75
N VAL A 453 -13.85 5.04 -3.03
CA VAL A 453 -14.72 5.96 -3.78
C VAL A 453 -15.98 5.26 -4.30
N LEU A 454 -15.94 3.93 -4.44
CA LEU A 454 -17.04 3.11 -4.94
C LEU A 454 -17.98 2.58 -3.86
N ARG A 455 -17.77 2.88 -2.57
CA ARG A 455 -18.60 2.31 -1.50
C ARG A 455 -20.06 2.74 -1.60
N PRO A 456 -21.01 1.84 -1.27
CA PRO A 456 -22.42 2.17 -1.32
C PRO A 456 -22.80 3.04 -0.12
N ALA A 457 -23.61 4.07 -0.39
CA ALA A 457 -24.93 4.38 0.17
C ALA A 457 -25.42 3.89 1.57
N ALA A 458 -24.63 3.35 2.48
CA ALA A 458 -25.10 2.48 3.57
C ALA A 458 -25.84 3.14 4.76
N GLY A 459 -26.02 4.46 4.83
CA GLY A 459 -26.32 5.15 6.11
C GLY A 459 -27.66 5.85 6.25
N LEU A 460 -28.46 5.99 5.19
CA LEU A 460 -29.81 6.56 5.31
C LEU A 460 -30.87 5.53 5.67
N ARG A 461 -30.66 4.22 5.41
CA ARG A 461 -31.69 3.21 5.75
C ARG A 461 -31.92 3.06 7.25
N GLN A 462 -30.85 3.09 8.06
CA GLN A 462 -30.98 2.99 9.52
C GLN A 462 -31.40 4.32 10.16
N SER A 463 -30.87 5.45 9.68
CA SER A 463 -31.21 6.77 10.21
C SER A 463 -32.61 7.23 9.83
N ALA A 464 -33.08 6.92 8.62
CA ALA A 464 -34.47 7.21 8.21
C ALA A 464 -35.47 6.27 8.88
N ALA A 465 -35.14 4.98 9.06
CA ALA A 465 -35.99 4.06 9.84
C ALA A 465 -36.09 4.49 11.31
N ALA A 466 -34.97 4.89 11.93
CA ALA A 466 -34.93 5.42 13.29
C ALA A 466 -35.69 6.75 13.42
N ALA A 467 -35.54 7.67 12.46
CA ALA A 467 -36.25 8.93 12.43
C ALA A 467 -37.77 8.71 12.24
N VAL A 468 -38.18 7.83 11.32
CA VAL A 468 -39.58 7.48 11.13
C VAL A 468 -40.16 6.81 12.39
N SER A 469 -39.42 5.90 13.03
CA SER A 469 -39.84 5.28 14.29
C SER A 469 -39.93 6.25 15.47
N SER A 470 -39.25 7.40 15.39
CA SER A 470 -39.31 8.47 16.41
C SER A 470 -40.46 9.47 16.20
N LEU A 471 -41.16 9.40 15.06
CA LEU A 471 -42.32 10.26 14.79
C LEU A 471 -43.58 9.74 15.52
N PRO A 472 -44.56 10.61 15.85
CA PRO A 472 -45.84 10.18 16.40
C PRO A 472 -46.54 9.17 15.50
N VAL A 473 -47.26 8.20 16.09
CA VAL A 473 -47.89 7.09 15.37
C VAL A 473 -48.83 7.58 14.24
N GLN A 474 -49.53 8.70 14.42
CA GLN A 474 -50.40 9.27 13.36
C GLN A 474 -49.60 9.74 12.13
N VAL A 475 -48.38 10.23 12.33
CA VAL A 475 -47.48 10.67 11.24
C VAL A 475 -46.88 9.46 10.53
N GLN A 476 -46.50 8.43 11.29
CA GLN A 476 -46.06 7.15 10.71
C GLN A 476 -47.15 6.53 9.84
N GLN A 477 -48.41 6.55 10.30
CA GLN A 477 -49.56 6.04 9.56
C GLN A 477 -49.90 6.89 8.32
N SER A 478 -49.73 8.22 8.36
CA SER A 478 -49.88 9.08 7.17
C SER A 478 -48.79 8.86 6.13
N ILE A 479 -47.54 8.65 6.56
CA ILE A 479 -46.45 8.28 5.65
C ILE A 479 -46.72 6.89 5.02
N ALA A 480 -47.21 5.92 5.81
CA ALA A 480 -47.54 4.58 5.33
C ALA A 480 -48.74 4.55 4.37
N LYS A 481 -49.72 5.44 4.55
CA LYS A 481 -50.88 5.62 3.66
C LYS A 481 -50.60 6.52 2.45
N GLY A 482 -49.39 7.07 2.33
CA GLY A 482 -48.98 7.94 1.23
C GLY A 482 -49.58 9.35 1.24
N SER A 483 -50.24 9.76 2.33
CA SER A 483 -50.90 11.07 2.46
C SER A 483 -49.95 12.20 2.84
N MET A 484 -48.74 11.89 3.30
CA MET A 484 -47.63 12.84 3.47
C MET A 484 -46.39 12.31 2.77
N ARG A 485 -45.82 13.11 1.86
CA ARG A 485 -44.46 12.87 1.34
C ARG A 485 -43.47 13.75 2.11
N PRO A 486 -42.35 13.21 2.59
CA PRO A 486 -41.28 14.04 3.12
C PRO A 486 -40.78 14.98 2.02
N VAL A 487 -40.68 16.27 2.32
CA VAL A 487 -40.20 17.27 1.37
C VAL A 487 -38.74 16.94 1.02
N GLY A 488 -38.51 16.53 -0.22
CA GLY A 488 -37.19 16.12 -0.73
C GLY A 488 -37.09 14.69 -1.30
N ALA A 489 -38.20 13.95 -1.43
CA ALA A 489 -38.27 12.65 -2.12
C ALA A 489 -38.57 12.79 -3.62
#